data_AF-A0A2A2FTH7-F1
#
_entry.id   AF-A0A2A2FTH7-F1
#
_cell.length_a   1.000
_cell.length_b   1.000
_cell.length_c   1.000
_cell.angle_alpha   90.00
_cell.angle_beta   90.00
_cell.angle_gamma   90.00
#
_symmetry.space_group_name_H-M   'P 1'
#
loop_
_entity.id
_entity.type
_entity.pdbx_description
1 polymer ?
#
loop_
_entity_poly.entity_id
_entity_poly.type
_entity_poly.pdbx_seq_one_letter_code
_entity_poly.pdbx_strand_id
1 'polypeptide(L)'
;MAMTMHQRARLSRGVQYAVLILVVLALIAVADWPLLVEKVFNPAIAAQQFPGIIVVALKNTLIYTLLGFVVGLTGGVVLALMKLSSVAPYRWLATIYIEFFRGVPALLVFLAFGYGIPLAFGFRFNHYVTVMIALGLVAAAYIAESLRAGLQAVPKGQYEAARSLGMSHARAMVTIVIPQALRIVLPPLTNEVILLTKDSSLVYLLGMGVGQYELTKYGREAISGAGAGLTPLVVAGVCYLIITVPLGILTRRFESKTDRMKKS
;
A
#
# COMPACT_ATOMS: atom_id res chain seq x y z
N MET A 1 -1.43 -0.64 -52.93
CA MET A 1 -0.11 -0.90 -52.31
C MET A 1 -0.35 -1.25 -50.84
N ALA A 2 -0.06 -2.49 -50.43
CA ALA A 2 -0.32 -2.92 -49.05
C ALA A 2 0.67 -2.24 -48.09
N MET A 3 0.15 -1.57 -47.05
CA MET A 3 1.00 -0.93 -46.03
C MET A 3 1.86 -1.98 -45.30
N THR A 4 3.16 -1.71 -45.16
CA THR A 4 4.08 -2.56 -44.42
C THR A 4 3.78 -2.53 -42.91
N MET A 5 4.19 -3.57 -42.17
CA MET A 5 3.97 -3.66 -40.71
C MET A 5 4.48 -2.43 -39.94
N HIS A 6 5.59 -1.82 -40.39
CA HIS A 6 6.14 -0.60 -39.80
C HIS A 6 5.29 0.64 -40.09
N GLN A 7 4.74 0.75 -41.30
CA GLN A 7 3.84 1.84 -41.68
C GLN A 7 2.52 1.77 -40.89
N ARG A 8 1.97 0.57 -40.68
CA ARG A 8 0.76 0.36 -39.85
C ARG A 8 1.00 0.73 -38.39
N ALA A 9 2.14 0.35 -37.81
CA ALA A 9 2.49 0.70 -36.43
C ALA A 9 2.67 2.22 -36.22
N ARG A 10 3.28 2.92 -37.19
CA ARG A 10 3.42 4.39 -37.15
C ARG A 10 2.08 5.10 -37.27
N LEU A 11 1.20 4.64 -38.16
CA LEU A 11 -0.16 5.15 -38.30
C LEU A 11 -0.97 4.95 -37.01
N SER A 12 -0.92 3.75 -36.42
CA SER A 12 -1.62 3.44 -35.16
C SER A 12 -1.18 4.35 -34.02
N ARG A 13 0.12 4.60 -33.86
CA ARG A 13 0.63 5.55 -32.85
C ARG A 13 0.18 6.99 -33.15
N GLY A 14 0.20 7.39 -34.41
CA GLY A 14 -0.31 8.69 -34.84
C GLY A 14 -1.78 8.89 -34.48
N VAL A 15 -2.62 7.88 -34.73
CA VAL A 15 -4.03 7.89 -34.36
C VAL A 15 -4.20 7.94 -32.83
N GLN A 16 -3.45 7.15 -32.08
CA GLN A 16 -3.48 7.17 -30.60
C GLN A 16 -3.12 8.55 -30.03
N TYR A 17 -2.06 9.19 -30.55
CA TYR A 17 -1.69 10.55 -30.13
C TYR A 17 -2.73 11.59 -30.54
N ALA A 18 -3.28 11.48 -31.74
CA ALA A 18 -4.35 12.38 -32.19
C ALA A 18 -5.59 12.27 -31.30
N VAL A 19 -6.02 11.04 -30.97
CA VAL A 19 -7.13 10.79 -30.05
C VAL A 19 -6.82 11.35 -28.66
N LEU A 20 -5.62 11.11 -28.12
CA LEU A 20 -5.22 11.65 -26.82
C LEU A 20 -5.26 13.18 -26.80
N ILE A 21 -4.71 13.83 -27.83
CA ILE A 21 -4.73 15.29 -27.96
C ILE A 21 -6.17 15.80 -28.05
N LEU A 22 -7.01 15.18 -28.88
CA LEU A 22 -8.42 15.56 -29.00
C LEU A 22 -9.18 15.43 -27.68
N VAL A 23 -8.95 14.34 -26.92
CA VAL A 23 -9.55 14.16 -25.59
C VAL A 23 -9.07 15.23 -24.62
N VAL A 24 -7.77 15.53 -24.59
CA VAL A 24 -7.21 16.58 -23.72
C VAL A 24 -7.78 17.95 -24.08
N LEU A 25 -7.84 18.29 -25.38
CA LEU A 25 -8.41 19.55 -25.84
C LEU A 25 -9.91 19.64 -25.53
N ALA A 26 -10.66 18.55 -25.70
CA ALA A 26 -12.08 18.50 -25.34
C ALA A 26 -12.28 18.72 -23.82
N LEU A 27 -11.46 18.11 -22.97
CA LEU A 27 -11.50 18.33 -21.52
C LEU A 27 -11.18 19.79 -21.17
N ILE A 28 -10.16 20.37 -21.82
CA ILE A 28 -9.80 21.78 -21.60
C ILE A 28 -10.92 22.72 -22.03
N ALA A 29 -11.58 22.44 -23.15
CA ALA A 29 -12.65 23.28 -23.67
C ALA A 29 -13.95 23.21 -22.83
N VAL A 30 -14.24 22.04 -22.24
CA VAL A 30 -15.46 21.81 -21.45
C VAL A 30 -15.30 22.22 -19.99
N ALA A 31 -14.07 22.29 -19.47
CA ALA A 31 -13.80 22.62 -18.08
C ALA A 31 -14.01 24.11 -17.76
N ASP A 32 -14.76 24.39 -16.69
CA ASP A 32 -14.85 25.73 -16.10
C ASP A 32 -13.58 26.01 -15.27
N TRP A 33 -12.57 26.58 -15.95
CA TRP A 33 -11.27 26.87 -15.36
C TRP A 33 -11.33 27.83 -14.16
N PRO A 34 -12.06 28.96 -14.22
CA PRO A 34 -12.22 29.83 -13.06
C PRO A 34 -12.77 29.08 -11.84
N LEU A 35 -13.84 28.30 -12.03
CA LEU A 35 -14.46 27.55 -10.94
C LEU A 35 -13.51 26.46 -10.39
N LEU A 36 -12.77 25.77 -11.27
CA LEU A 36 -11.77 24.79 -10.86
C LEU A 36 -10.66 25.42 -10.01
N VAL A 37 -10.12 26.57 -10.44
CA VAL A 37 -9.07 27.26 -9.67
C VAL A 37 -9.63 27.72 -8.31
N GLU A 38 -10.84 28.29 -8.28
CA GLU A 38 -11.44 28.79 -7.05
C GLU A 38 -11.85 27.68 -6.06
N LYS A 39 -12.38 26.57 -6.55
CA LYS A 39 -12.91 25.49 -5.69
C LYS A 39 -11.92 24.36 -5.45
N VAL A 40 -10.96 24.12 -6.33
CA VAL A 40 -10.07 22.94 -6.27
C VAL A 40 -8.61 23.34 -6.01
N PHE A 41 -8.16 24.50 -6.49
CA PHE A 41 -6.75 24.91 -6.40
C PHE A 41 -6.56 26.28 -5.74
N ASN A 42 -7.39 26.60 -4.74
CA ASN A 42 -7.37 27.91 -4.09
C ASN A 42 -6.16 28.08 -3.16
N PRO A 43 -5.18 28.95 -3.46
CA PRO A 43 -3.95 29.06 -2.66
C PRO A 43 -4.20 29.55 -1.22
N ALA A 44 -5.22 30.39 -1.01
CA ALA A 44 -5.55 30.91 0.32
C ALA A 44 -6.12 29.80 1.22
N ILE A 45 -7.04 28.98 0.68
CA ILE A 45 -7.58 27.81 1.40
C ILE A 45 -6.49 26.76 1.66
N ALA A 46 -5.58 26.57 0.70
CA ALA A 46 -4.45 25.67 0.86
C ALA A 46 -3.52 26.12 2.01
N ALA A 47 -3.20 27.42 2.08
CA ALA A 47 -2.38 27.98 3.16
C ALA A 47 -3.03 27.80 4.54
N GLN A 48 -4.36 27.89 4.64
CA GLN A 48 -5.10 27.67 5.90
C GLN A 48 -4.98 26.23 6.45
N GLN A 49 -4.62 25.25 5.61
CA GLN A 49 -4.41 23.87 6.09
C GLN A 49 -3.13 23.73 6.93
N PHE A 50 -2.20 24.68 6.81
CA PHE A 50 -0.92 24.66 7.51
C PHE A 50 -0.99 25.41 8.84
N PRO A 51 -0.24 24.96 9.87
CA PRO A 51 0.64 23.79 9.88
C PRO A 51 -0.08 22.46 10.19
N GLY A 52 -1.39 22.50 10.47
CA GLY A 52 -2.16 21.36 11.01
C GLY A 52 -2.10 20.09 10.16
N ILE A 53 -2.16 20.22 8.83
CA ILE A 53 -2.05 19.10 7.91
C ILE A 53 -0.72 18.34 8.04
N ILE A 54 0.35 19.01 8.45
CA ILE A 54 1.66 18.40 8.66
C ILE A 54 1.80 17.85 10.08
N VAL A 55 1.58 18.69 11.09
CA VAL A 55 1.86 18.35 12.49
C VAL A 55 0.86 17.36 13.09
N VAL A 56 -0.36 17.32 12.54
CA VAL A 56 -1.41 16.37 12.93
C VAL A 56 -1.56 15.29 11.86
N ALA A 57 -2.01 15.66 10.66
CA ALA A 57 -2.56 14.71 9.72
C ALA A 57 -1.50 13.82 9.05
N LEU A 58 -0.42 14.41 8.54
CA LEU A 58 0.72 13.69 8.00
C LEU A 58 1.39 12.82 9.08
N LYS A 59 1.60 13.39 10.29
CA LYS A 59 2.17 12.66 11.43
C LYS A 59 1.35 11.41 11.76
N ASN A 60 0.03 11.56 11.91
CA ASN A 60 -0.84 10.43 12.25
C ASN A 60 -0.90 9.39 11.14
N THR A 61 -0.91 9.81 9.87
CA THR A 61 -0.84 8.90 8.72
C THR A 61 0.42 8.03 8.79
N LEU A 62 1.58 8.63 9.10
CA LEU A 62 2.83 7.89 9.28
C LEU A 62 2.78 6.95 10.49
N ILE A 63 2.22 7.40 11.63
CA ILE A 63 2.05 6.57 12.83
C ILE A 63 1.15 5.37 12.54
N TYR A 64 -0.01 5.58 11.91
CA TYR A 64 -0.95 4.52 11.56
C TYR A 64 -0.34 3.51 10.60
N THR A 65 0.33 4.00 9.55
CA THR A 65 1.08 3.15 8.61
C THR A 65 2.12 2.31 9.35
N LEU A 66 2.92 2.93 10.22
CA LEU A 66 4.00 2.25 10.94
C LEU A 66 3.47 1.18 11.89
N LEU A 67 2.44 1.51 12.68
CA LEU A 67 1.82 0.57 13.62
C LEU A 67 1.21 -0.62 12.88
N GLY A 68 0.44 -0.36 11.81
CA GLY A 68 -0.13 -1.39 10.95
C GLY A 68 0.95 -2.25 10.31
N PHE A 69 2.03 -1.64 9.80
CA PHE A 69 3.13 -2.37 9.18
C PHE A 69 3.90 -3.24 10.19
N VAL A 70 4.14 -2.78 11.41
CA VAL A 70 4.83 -3.59 12.45
C VAL A 70 4.01 -4.83 12.81
N VAL A 71 2.70 -4.67 13.04
CA VAL A 71 1.80 -5.81 13.30
C VAL A 71 1.66 -6.71 12.07
N GLY A 72 1.54 -6.11 10.88
CA GLY A 72 1.48 -6.83 9.62
C GLY A 72 2.74 -7.64 9.34
N LEU A 73 3.92 -7.07 9.57
CA LEU A 73 5.19 -7.75 9.34
C LEU A 73 5.38 -8.89 10.33
N THR A 74 5.14 -8.65 11.62
CA THR A 74 5.26 -9.69 12.64
C THR A 74 4.26 -10.83 12.42
N GLY A 75 2.97 -10.51 12.23
CA GLY A 75 1.93 -11.48 11.92
C GLY A 75 2.19 -12.20 10.60
N GLY A 76 2.64 -11.48 9.58
CA GLY A 76 2.94 -12.01 8.26
C GLY A 76 4.10 -13.00 8.26
N VAL A 77 5.16 -12.74 9.03
CA VAL A 77 6.26 -13.71 9.24
C VAL A 77 5.74 -14.98 9.90
N VAL A 78 4.95 -14.86 10.97
CA VAL A 78 4.37 -16.02 11.66
C VAL A 78 3.49 -16.85 10.72
N LEU A 79 2.59 -16.20 9.98
CA LEU A 79 1.69 -16.86 9.04
C LEU A 79 2.44 -17.50 7.86
N ALA A 80 3.50 -16.85 7.36
CA ALA A 80 4.35 -17.44 6.32
C ALA A 80 5.04 -18.72 6.81
N LEU A 81 5.59 -18.70 8.03
CA LEU A 81 6.19 -19.88 8.65
C LEU A 81 5.18 -20.99 8.89
N MET A 82 3.98 -20.67 9.37
CA MET A 82 2.87 -21.63 9.54
C MET A 82 2.49 -22.28 8.20
N LYS A 83 2.41 -21.50 7.12
CA LYS A 83 2.07 -21.98 5.78
C LYS A 83 3.17 -22.85 5.16
N LEU A 84 4.42 -22.67 5.55
CA LEU A 84 5.58 -23.49 5.15
C LEU A 84 5.80 -24.71 6.05
N SER A 85 5.07 -24.81 7.18
CA SER A 85 5.24 -25.92 8.12
C SER A 85 4.84 -27.26 7.52
N SER A 86 5.50 -28.34 7.97
CA SER A 86 5.08 -29.71 7.68
C SER A 86 3.78 -30.11 8.40
N VAL A 87 3.41 -29.39 9.47
CA VAL A 87 2.24 -29.66 10.31
C VAL A 87 0.96 -29.13 9.63
N ALA A 88 0.03 -30.03 9.29
CA ALA A 88 -1.16 -29.70 8.52
C ALA A 88 -2.10 -28.67 9.21
N PRO A 89 -2.39 -28.75 10.52
CA PRO A 89 -3.21 -27.74 11.21
C PRO A 89 -2.69 -26.31 11.06
N TYR A 90 -1.36 -26.09 11.15
CA TYR A 90 -0.79 -24.75 11.00
C TYR A 90 -0.95 -24.21 9.59
N ARG A 91 -0.76 -25.06 8.57
CA ARG A 91 -1.00 -24.67 7.17
C ARG A 91 -2.45 -24.28 6.94
N TRP A 92 -3.39 -25.06 7.48
CA TRP A 92 -4.82 -24.81 7.30
C TRP A 92 -5.25 -23.51 7.97
N LEU A 93 -4.88 -23.29 9.23
CA LEU A 93 -5.17 -22.03 9.94
C LEU A 93 -4.60 -20.81 9.21
N ALA A 94 -3.34 -20.87 8.78
CA ALA A 94 -2.73 -19.78 8.02
C ALA A 94 -3.43 -19.55 6.67
N THR A 95 -3.85 -20.62 6.00
CA THR A 95 -4.55 -20.52 4.71
C THR A 95 -5.90 -19.83 4.88
N ILE A 96 -6.73 -20.25 5.84
CA ILE A 96 -8.01 -19.60 6.12
C ILE A 96 -7.83 -18.13 6.45
N TYR A 97 -6.90 -17.82 7.36
CA TYR A 97 -6.62 -16.44 7.74
C TYR A 97 -6.25 -15.59 6.51
N ILE A 98 -5.30 -16.07 5.72
CA ILE A 98 -4.78 -15.32 4.56
C ILE A 98 -5.89 -15.14 3.52
N GLU A 99 -6.65 -16.19 3.21
CA GLU A 99 -7.75 -16.14 2.23
C GLU A 99 -8.88 -15.21 2.69
N PHE A 100 -9.24 -15.25 3.97
CA PHE A 100 -10.26 -14.37 4.54
C PHE A 100 -9.85 -12.90 4.43
N PHE A 101 -8.71 -12.52 5.01
CA PHE A 101 -8.30 -11.11 5.07
C PHE A 101 -7.92 -10.51 3.71
N ARG A 102 -7.51 -11.33 2.74
CA ARG A 102 -7.32 -10.88 1.35
C ARG A 102 -8.62 -10.85 0.55
N GLY A 103 -9.63 -11.63 0.96
CA GLY A 103 -10.93 -11.70 0.30
C GLY A 103 -11.92 -10.63 0.77
N VAL A 104 -11.83 -10.17 2.02
CA VAL A 104 -12.72 -9.14 2.57
C VAL A 104 -12.18 -7.73 2.36
N PRO A 105 -13.04 -6.73 2.11
CA PRO A 105 -12.62 -5.33 2.09
C PRO A 105 -12.03 -4.92 3.45
N ALA A 106 -10.86 -4.28 3.43
CA ALA A 106 -10.20 -3.77 4.63
C ALA A 106 -11.10 -2.83 5.44
N LEU A 107 -11.97 -2.08 4.76
CA LEU A 107 -12.98 -1.25 5.39
C LEU A 107 -13.87 -2.02 6.38
N LEU A 108 -14.33 -3.22 6.01
CA LEU A 108 -15.18 -4.02 6.90
C LEU A 108 -14.42 -4.45 8.15
N VAL A 109 -13.10 -4.69 8.04
CA VAL A 109 -12.23 -4.98 9.18
C VAL A 109 -12.18 -3.76 10.11
N PHE A 110 -11.96 -2.56 9.57
CA PHE A 110 -11.99 -1.32 10.37
C PHE A 110 -13.32 -1.15 11.12
N LEU A 111 -14.45 -1.33 10.44
CA LEU A 111 -15.78 -1.21 11.06
C LEU A 111 -16.02 -2.31 12.11
N ALA A 112 -15.57 -3.54 11.85
CA ALA A 112 -15.69 -4.64 12.81
C ALA A 112 -14.91 -4.33 14.10
N PHE A 113 -13.68 -3.81 14.01
CA PHE A 113 -12.90 -3.47 15.21
C PHE A 113 -13.37 -2.18 15.88
N GLY A 114 -13.83 -1.18 15.11
CA GLY A 114 -14.28 0.10 15.63
C GLY A 114 -15.68 0.06 16.25
N TYR A 115 -16.57 -0.81 15.76
CA TYR A 115 -17.97 -0.86 16.17
C TYR A 115 -18.44 -2.26 16.55
N GLY A 116 -18.07 -3.29 15.77
CA GLY A 116 -18.52 -4.67 16.00
C GLY A 116 -18.01 -5.28 17.31
N ILE A 117 -16.70 -5.19 17.58
CA ILE A 117 -16.09 -5.70 18.81
C ILE A 117 -16.65 -4.97 20.05
N PRO A 118 -16.71 -3.62 20.08
CA PRO A 118 -17.38 -2.92 21.18
C PRO A 118 -18.83 -3.34 21.40
N LEU A 119 -19.59 -3.56 20.33
CA LEU A 119 -20.99 -3.99 20.43
C LEU A 119 -21.12 -5.41 21.00
N ALA A 120 -20.25 -6.33 20.58
CA ALA A 120 -20.31 -7.73 21.00
C ALA A 120 -19.76 -7.97 22.41
N PHE A 121 -18.72 -7.23 22.81
CA PHE A 121 -17.97 -7.51 24.05
C PHE A 121 -18.02 -6.39 25.09
N GLY A 122 -18.64 -5.25 24.78
CA GLY A 122 -18.85 -4.15 25.74
C GLY A 122 -17.60 -3.34 26.09
N PHE A 123 -16.43 -3.62 25.52
CA PHE A 123 -15.21 -2.84 25.73
C PHE A 123 -14.72 -2.18 24.44
N ARG A 124 -14.06 -1.02 24.58
CA ARG A 124 -13.51 -0.25 23.45
C ARG A 124 -12.00 -0.18 23.55
N PHE A 125 -11.32 -0.61 22.50
CA PHE A 125 -9.90 -0.32 22.35
C PHE A 125 -9.69 1.20 22.19
N ASN A 126 -8.51 1.68 22.53
CA ASN A 126 -8.16 3.04 22.14
C ASN A 126 -8.05 3.14 20.60
N HIS A 127 -8.12 4.36 20.07
CA HIS A 127 -8.14 4.58 18.63
C HIS A 127 -6.89 4.00 17.93
N TYR A 128 -5.69 4.29 18.45
CA TYR A 128 -4.43 3.81 17.86
C TYR A 128 -4.34 2.29 17.80
N VAL A 129 -4.80 1.59 18.84
CA VAL A 129 -4.83 0.12 18.92
C VAL A 129 -5.85 -0.44 17.93
N THR A 130 -7.01 0.20 17.79
CA THR A 130 -8.03 -0.19 16.81
C THR A 130 -7.46 -0.12 15.39
N VAL A 131 -6.80 0.99 15.05
CA VAL A 131 -6.15 1.18 13.74
C VAL A 131 -5.01 0.17 13.54
N MET A 132 -4.14 0.03 14.54
CA MET A 132 -3.01 -0.89 14.51
C MET A 132 -3.45 -2.34 14.23
N ILE A 133 -4.48 -2.82 14.92
CA ILE A 133 -4.98 -4.18 14.75
C ILE A 133 -5.71 -4.33 13.42
N ALA A 134 -6.65 -3.44 13.09
CA ALA A 134 -7.42 -3.56 11.86
C ALA A 134 -6.53 -3.52 10.61
N LEU A 135 -5.61 -2.54 10.55
CA LEU A 135 -4.67 -2.39 9.44
C LEU A 135 -3.63 -3.52 9.44
N GLY A 136 -3.11 -3.89 10.61
CA GLY A 136 -2.09 -4.92 10.76
C GLY A 136 -2.56 -6.32 10.41
N LEU A 137 -3.82 -6.69 10.72
CA LEU A 137 -4.36 -8.00 10.36
C LEU A 137 -4.50 -8.16 8.84
N VAL A 138 -4.98 -7.12 8.16
CA VAL A 138 -5.06 -7.12 6.70
C VAL A 138 -3.65 -7.22 6.10
N ALA A 139 -2.73 -6.37 6.56
CA ALA A 139 -1.33 -6.37 6.12
C ALA A 139 -0.64 -7.72 6.33
N ALA A 140 -0.89 -8.39 7.47
CA ALA A 140 -0.28 -9.67 7.79
C ALA A 140 -0.58 -10.74 6.73
N ALA A 141 -1.80 -10.74 6.18
CA ALA A 141 -2.18 -11.69 5.14
C ALA A 141 -1.43 -11.45 3.81
N TYR A 142 -1.29 -10.19 3.38
CA TYR A 142 -0.55 -9.83 2.15
C TYR A 142 0.96 -10.00 2.31
N ILE A 143 1.51 -9.64 3.47
CA ILE A 143 2.93 -9.83 3.80
C ILE A 143 3.26 -11.32 3.86
N ALA A 144 2.43 -12.14 4.51
CA ALA A 144 2.66 -13.59 4.59
C ALA A 144 2.78 -14.22 3.20
N GLU A 145 1.91 -13.82 2.28
CA GLU A 145 1.93 -14.33 0.92
C GLU A 145 3.16 -13.87 0.15
N SER A 146 3.55 -12.60 0.30
CA SER A 146 4.76 -12.04 -0.30
C SER A 146 6.02 -12.75 0.20
N LEU A 147 6.12 -12.98 1.51
CA LEU A 147 7.23 -13.71 2.13
C LEU A 147 7.31 -15.15 1.63
N ARG A 148 6.18 -15.85 1.60
CA ARG A 148 6.07 -17.22 1.08
C ARG A 148 6.50 -17.29 -0.39
N ALA A 149 5.98 -16.39 -1.23
CA ALA A 149 6.29 -16.33 -2.65
C ALA A 149 7.78 -16.03 -2.88
N GLY A 150 8.37 -15.11 -2.11
CA GLY A 150 9.79 -14.79 -2.21
C GLY A 150 10.71 -15.95 -1.78
N LEU A 151 10.34 -16.71 -0.75
CA LEU A 151 11.05 -17.93 -0.36
C LEU A 151 10.98 -19.00 -1.46
N GLN A 152 9.81 -19.19 -2.08
CA GLN A 152 9.63 -20.17 -3.17
C GLN A 152 10.28 -19.74 -4.49
N ALA A 153 10.52 -18.44 -4.68
CA ALA A 153 11.15 -17.91 -5.88
C ALA A 153 12.67 -18.14 -5.93
N VAL A 154 13.30 -18.55 -4.82
CA VAL A 154 14.72 -18.92 -4.80
C VAL A 154 14.91 -20.23 -5.59
N PRO A 155 15.82 -20.27 -6.59
CA PRO A 155 16.03 -21.48 -7.38
C PRO A 155 16.41 -22.69 -6.53
N LYS A 156 15.71 -23.82 -6.70
CA LYS A 156 15.96 -25.05 -5.94
C LYS A 156 17.41 -25.55 -6.06
N GLY A 157 18.04 -25.36 -7.22
CA GLY A 157 19.44 -25.72 -7.46
C GLY A 157 20.42 -25.06 -6.50
N GLN A 158 20.14 -23.84 -6.00
CA GLN A 158 20.97 -23.18 -4.98
C GLN A 158 20.96 -23.95 -3.66
N TYR A 159 19.79 -24.44 -3.27
CA TYR A 159 19.62 -25.25 -2.07
C TYR A 159 20.25 -26.65 -2.25
N GLU A 160 20.02 -27.29 -3.40
CA GLU A 160 20.58 -28.62 -3.72
C GLU A 160 22.11 -28.60 -3.80
N ALA A 161 22.70 -27.57 -4.40
CA ALA A 161 24.15 -27.38 -4.44
C ALA A 161 24.74 -27.18 -3.03
N ALA A 162 24.12 -26.32 -2.21
CA ALA A 162 24.54 -26.12 -0.82
C ALA A 162 24.50 -27.43 0.00
N ARG A 163 23.45 -28.24 -0.19
CA ARG A 163 23.32 -29.56 0.46
C ARG A 163 24.38 -30.55 -0.05
N SER A 164 24.72 -30.51 -1.33
CA SER A 164 25.75 -31.36 -1.94
C SER A 164 27.17 -31.02 -1.45
N LEU A 165 27.39 -29.76 -1.06
CA LEU A 165 28.62 -29.30 -0.41
C LEU A 165 28.67 -29.57 1.11
N GLY A 166 27.74 -30.38 1.64
CA GLY A 166 27.72 -30.80 3.04
C GLY A 166 27.11 -29.79 4.02
N MET A 167 26.48 -28.71 3.56
CA MET A 167 25.83 -27.75 4.47
C MET A 167 24.59 -28.37 5.11
N SER A 168 24.39 -28.19 6.42
CA SER A 168 23.13 -28.57 7.10
C SER A 168 21.94 -27.77 6.55
N HIS A 169 20.70 -28.28 6.73
CA HIS A 169 19.48 -27.57 6.28
C HIS A 169 19.44 -26.14 6.84
N ALA A 170 19.68 -25.98 8.14
CA ALA A 170 19.69 -24.69 8.81
C ALA A 170 20.75 -23.75 8.22
N ARG A 171 21.97 -24.26 7.98
CA ARG A 171 23.06 -23.47 7.38
C ARG A 171 22.70 -23.03 5.97
N ALA A 172 22.25 -23.94 5.11
CA ALA A 172 21.82 -23.62 3.75
C ALA A 172 20.67 -22.60 3.72
N MET A 173 19.68 -22.76 4.63
CA MET A 173 18.57 -21.83 4.75
C MET A 173 19.03 -20.41 5.13
N VAL A 174 19.82 -20.29 6.19
CA VAL A 174 20.25 -18.98 6.73
C VAL A 174 21.26 -18.27 5.84
N THR A 175 22.21 -18.99 5.23
CA THR A 175 23.31 -18.35 4.50
C THR A 175 23.06 -18.21 3.00
N ILE A 176 22.17 -19.03 2.42
CA ILE A 176 21.92 -19.03 0.97
C ILE A 176 20.49 -18.60 0.65
N VAL A 177 19.49 -19.30 1.20
CA VAL A 177 18.09 -19.12 0.78
C VAL A 177 17.49 -17.82 1.32
N ILE A 178 17.56 -17.58 2.63
CA ILE A 178 16.96 -16.40 3.27
C ILE A 178 17.53 -15.09 2.70
N PRO A 179 18.86 -14.90 2.53
CA PRO A 179 19.39 -13.65 1.99
C PRO A 179 18.92 -13.37 0.55
N GLN A 180 18.72 -14.42 -0.26
CA GLN A 180 18.18 -14.29 -1.61
C GLN A 180 16.68 -13.98 -1.58
N ALA A 181 15.91 -14.71 -0.78
CA ALA A 181 14.50 -14.48 -0.59
C ALA A 181 14.22 -13.06 -0.10
N LEU A 182 15.01 -12.55 0.86
CA LEU A 182 14.91 -11.18 1.36
C LEU A 182 15.02 -10.14 0.24
N ARG A 183 15.95 -10.31 -0.70
CA ARG A 183 16.07 -9.40 -1.86
C ARG A 183 14.87 -9.47 -2.80
N ILE A 184 14.24 -10.65 -2.92
CA ILE A 184 13.04 -10.85 -3.73
C ILE A 184 11.81 -10.20 -3.07
N VAL A 185 11.71 -10.23 -1.73
CA VAL A 185 10.54 -9.70 -0.99
C VAL A 185 10.64 -8.20 -0.68
N LEU A 186 11.83 -7.60 -0.69
CA LEU A 186 11.98 -6.17 -0.39
C LEU A 186 11.11 -5.25 -1.28
N PRO A 187 11.04 -5.43 -2.62
CA PRO A 187 10.12 -4.66 -3.45
C PRO A 187 8.63 -4.81 -3.06
N PRO A 188 8.04 -6.02 -2.98
CA PRO A 188 6.64 -6.15 -2.60
C PRO A 188 6.36 -5.70 -1.16
N LEU A 189 7.29 -5.86 -0.21
CA LEU A 189 7.14 -5.30 1.14
C LEU A 189 7.11 -3.78 1.15
N THR A 190 7.94 -3.12 0.32
CA THR A 190 7.91 -1.66 0.18
C THR A 190 6.61 -1.19 -0.45
N ASN A 191 6.10 -1.94 -1.44
CA ASN A 191 4.79 -1.70 -2.02
C ASN A 191 3.66 -1.86 -0.99
N GLU A 192 3.78 -2.83 -0.08
CA GLU A 192 2.82 -3.01 1.01
C GLU A 192 2.79 -1.79 1.93
N VAL A 193 3.93 -1.19 2.26
CA VAL A 193 3.96 0.08 3.04
C VAL A 193 3.20 1.19 2.31
N ILE A 194 3.35 1.30 0.98
CA ILE A 194 2.62 2.29 0.17
C ILE A 194 1.10 2.04 0.24
N LEU A 195 0.68 0.78 0.15
CA LEU A 195 -0.73 0.41 0.26
C LEU A 195 -1.26 0.72 1.66
N LEU A 196 -0.53 0.37 2.71
CA LEU A 196 -0.91 0.67 4.09
C LEU A 196 -1.03 2.17 4.37
N THR A 197 -0.16 3.00 3.76
CA THR A 197 -0.32 4.46 3.84
C THR A 197 -1.63 4.92 3.23
N LYS A 198 -2.08 4.32 2.14
CA LYS A 198 -3.37 4.67 1.52
C LYS A 198 -4.53 4.09 2.32
N ASP A 199 -4.43 2.85 2.78
CA ASP A 199 -5.47 2.16 3.54
C ASP A 199 -5.63 2.76 4.95
N SER A 200 -4.63 3.44 5.49
CA SER A 200 -4.80 4.24 6.72
C SER A 200 -5.83 5.34 6.55
N SER A 201 -6.19 5.74 5.32
CA SER A 201 -7.31 6.66 5.09
C SER A 201 -8.62 6.10 5.63
N LEU A 202 -8.85 4.78 5.58
CA LEU A 202 -10.10 4.13 6.01
C LEU A 202 -10.46 4.42 7.48
N VAL A 203 -9.47 4.82 8.28
CA VAL A 203 -9.62 5.31 9.65
C VAL A 203 -10.63 6.45 9.75
N TYR A 204 -10.79 7.29 8.71
CA TYR A 204 -11.69 8.44 8.70
C TYR A 204 -13.16 8.07 9.00
N LEU A 205 -13.53 6.80 8.81
CA LEU A 205 -14.87 6.26 9.06
C LEU A 205 -15.10 5.88 10.51
N LEU A 206 -14.06 5.88 11.34
CA LEU A 206 -14.15 5.68 12.78
C LEU A 206 -14.43 6.99 13.51
N GLY A 207 -14.99 6.89 14.71
CA GLY A 207 -15.06 8.02 15.64
C GLY A 207 -13.66 8.41 16.10
N MET A 208 -13.24 9.65 15.79
CA MET A 208 -11.89 10.14 16.08
C MET A 208 -11.90 11.63 16.39
N GLY A 209 -11.06 12.04 17.35
CA GLY A 209 -10.87 13.44 17.72
C GLY A 209 -9.94 14.18 16.75
N VAL A 210 -9.95 15.51 16.78
CA VAL A 210 -9.13 16.35 15.89
C VAL A 210 -7.64 16.00 15.93
N GLY A 211 -7.10 15.70 17.11
CA GLY A 211 -5.70 15.29 17.28
C GLY A 211 -5.34 13.90 16.69
N GLN A 212 -6.34 13.14 16.26
CA GLN A 212 -6.21 11.82 15.65
C GLN A 212 -6.47 11.86 14.14
N TYR A 213 -6.74 13.03 13.56
CA TYR A 213 -7.00 13.11 12.13
C TYR A 213 -5.79 12.63 11.34
N GLU A 214 -6.03 11.74 10.38
CA GLU A 214 -5.12 11.45 9.28
C GLU A 214 -5.45 12.34 8.07
N LEU A 215 -4.64 12.28 7.02
CA LEU A 215 -4.71 13.20 5.87
C LEU A 215 -6.11 13.29 5.24
N THR A 216 -6.79 12.15 5.03
CA THR A 216 -8.10 12.11 4.39
C THR A 216 -9.17 12.75 5.27
N LYS A 217 -9.23 12.40 6.56
CA LYS A 217 -10.17 12.97 7.52
C LYS A 217 -9.95 14.46 7.70
N TYR A 218 -8.68 14.89 7.81
CA TYR A 218 -8.33 16.29 7.96
C TYR A 218 -8.81 17.12 6.76
N GLY A 219 -8.49 16.67 5.54
CA GLY A 219 -8.95 17.33 4.31
C GLY A 219 -10.48 17.31 4.18
N ARG A 220 -11.13 16.18 4.49
CA ARG A 220 -12.59 16.05 4.42
C ARG A 220 -13.30 17.00 5.38
N GLU A 221 -12.80 17.14 6.60
CA GLU A 221 -13.39 18.03 7.60
C GLU A 221 -13.32 19.49 7.15
N ALA A 222 -12.22 19.88 6.52
CA ALA A 222 -12.00 21.24 6.04
C ALA A 222 -12.92 21.64 4.86
N ILE A 223 -13.54 20.69 4.15
CA ILE A 223 -14.50 20.99 3.06
C ILE A 223 -15.76 21.67 3.59
N SER A 224 -16.14 21.40 4.85
CA SER A 224 -17.32 21.98 5.49
C SER A 224 -17.18 23.49 5.75
N GLY A 225 -15.97 24.05 5.60
CA GLY A 225 -15.71 25.48 5.72
C GLY A 225 -16.32 26.29 4.58
N ALA A 226 -16.82 27.48 4.88
CA ALA A 226 -17.38 28.37 3.89
C ALA A 226 -16.37 28.66 2.76
N GLY A 227 -16.74 28.34 1.52
CA GLY A 227 -15.90 28.58 0.34
C GLY A 227 -14.70 27.65 0.17
N ALA A 228 -14.52 26.62 1.01
CA ALA A 228 -13.34 25.75 0.96
C ALA A 228 -13.24 24.92 -0.34
N GLY A 229 -14.39 24.52 -0.89
CA GLY A 229 -14.43 23.62 -2.05
C GLY A 229 -13.69 22.30 -1.78
N LEU A 230 -13.04 21.75 -2.81
CA LEU A 230 -12.24 20.52 -2.74
C LEU A 230 -10.75 20.77 -2.50
N THR A 231 -10.31 22.03 -2.42
CA THR A 231 -8.91 22.39 -2.20
C THR A 231 -8.26 21.63 -1.02
N PRO A 232 -8.90 21.48 0.16
CA PRO A 232 -8.28 20.75 1.28
C PRO A 232 -7.95 19.28 0.97
N LEU A 233 -8.78 18.60 0.16
CA LEU A 233 -8.50 17.23 -0.28
C LEU A 233 -7.33 17.15 -1.26
N VAL A 234 -7.17 18.17 -2.12
CA VAL A 234 -6.01 18.25 -3.02
C VAL A 234 -4.73 18.39 -2.19
N VAL A 235 -4.72 19.25 -1.17
CA VAL A 235 -3.56 19.39 -0.28
C VAL A 235 -3.28 18.06 0.44
N ALA A 236 -4.30 17.37 0.96
CA ALA A 236 -4.14 16.04 1.55
C ALA A 236 -3.55 15.03 0.55
N GLY A 237 -4.03 15.04 -0.69
CA GLY A 237 -3.51 14.20 -1.78
C GLY A 237 -2.03 14.48 -2.09
N VAL A 238 -1.62 15.75 -2.12
CA VAL A 238 -0.20 16.13 -2.26
C VAL A 238 0.62 15.60 -1.09
N CYS A 239 0.12 15.69 0.14
CA CYS A 239 0.80 15.12 1.31
C CYS A 239 0.93 13.58 1.24
N TYR A 240 -0.06 12.87 0.70
CA TYR A 240 0.10 11.44 0.39
C TYR A 240 1.20 11.18 -0.63
N LEU A 241 1.33 12.02 -1.67
CA LEU A 241 2.40 11.89 -2.66
C LEU A 241 3.78 12.13 -2.05
N ILE A 242 3.91 13.05 -1.09
CA ILE A 242 5.15 13.27 -0.34
C ILE A 242 5.63 11.99 0.36
N ILE A 243 4.70 11.13 0.82
CA ILE A 243 5.05 9.82 1.41
C ILE A 243 5.27 8.76 0.32
N THR A 244 4.32 8.63 -0.61
CA THR A 244 4.24 7.48 -1.52
C THR A 244 5.20 7.55 -2.70
N VAL A 245 5.56 8.74 -3.20
CA VAL A 245 6.51 8.90 -4.31
C VAL A 245 7.92 8.45 -3.92
N PRO A 246 8.50 8.89 -2.78
CA PRO A 246 9.80 8.38 -2.33
C PRO A 246 9.82 6.87 -2.13
N LEU A 247 8.77 6.29 -1.54
CA LEU A 247 8.64 4.83 -1.39
C LEU A 247 8.56 4.14 -2.75
N GLY A 248 7.82 4.70 -3.71
CA GLY A 248 7.73 4.15 -5.07
C GLY A 248 9.05 4.21 -5.84
N ILE A 249 9.89 5.22 -5.59
CA ILE A 249 11.26 5.29 -6.13
C ILE A 249 12.13 4.20 -5.47
N LEU A 250 11.98 4.00 -4.15
CA LEU A 250 12.70 2.96 -3.41
C LEU A 250 12.36 1.56 -3.93
N THR A 251 11.08 1.26 -4.18
CA THR A 251 10.64 -0.02 -4.77
C THR A 251 11.32 -0.28 -6.11
N ARG A 252 11.31 0.70 -7.04
CA ARG A 252 11.97 0.56 -8.35
C ARG A 252 13.47 0.32 -8.24
N ARG A 253 14.13 0.95 -7.26
CA ARG A 253 15.56 0.70 -6.98
C ARG A 253 15.80 -0.73 -6.53
N PHE A 254 14.94 -1.30 -5.67
CA PHE A 254 15.05 -2.70 -5.28
C PHE A 254 14.78 -3.67 -6.44
N GLU A 255 13.78 -3.40 -7.28
CA GLU A 255 13.48 -4.21 -8.48
C GLU A 255 14.67 -4.28 -9.44
N SER A 256 15.28 -3.12 -9.75
CA SER A 256 16.42 -3.05 -10.66
C SER A 256 17.64 -3.85 -10.20
N LYS A 257 17.81 -4.04 -8.88
CA LYS A 257 18.87 -4.88 -8.31
C LYS A 257 18.53 -6.36 -8.42
N THR A 258 17.26 -6.74 -8.24
CA THR A 258 16.80 -8.12 -8.32
C THR A 258 16.86 -8.66 -9.75
N ASP A 259 16.50 -7.84 -10.75
CA ASP A 259 16.51 -8.24 -12.17
C ASP A 259 17.92 -8.51 -12.72
N ARG A 260 18.95 -7.81 -12.20
CA ARG A 260 20.34 -8.05 -12.56
C ARG A 260 20.83 -9.44 -12.13
N MET A 261 20.30 -9.99 -11.02
CA MET A 261 20.70 -11.31 -10.54
C MET A 261 20.02 -12.45 -11.28
N LYS A 262 18.79 -12.29 -11.78
CA LYS A 262 18.13 -13.32 -12.60
C LYS A 262 18.87 -13.61 -13.92
N LYS A 263 19.71 -12.67 -14.35
CA LYS A 263 20.51 -12.76 -15.59
C LYS A 263 21.94 -13.26 -15.35
N SER A 264 22.35 -13.46 -14.11
CA SER A 264 23.67 -13.96 -13.70
C SER A 264 23.57 -15.38 -13.17
#